data_AF-A0A9P6LZQ9-F1
#
_entry.id   AF-A0A9P6LZQ9-F1
#
_cell.length_a   1.000
_cell.length_b   1.000
_cell.length_c   1.000
_cell.angle_alpha   90.00
_cell.angle_beta   90.00
_cell.angle_gamma   90.00
#
_symmetry.space_group_name_H-M   'P 1'
#
loop_
_entity.id
_entity.type
_entity.pdbx_description
1 polymer ?
#
loop_
_entity_poly.entity_id
_entity_poly.type
_entity_poly.pdbx_seq_one_letter_code
_entity_poly.pdbx_strand_id
1 'polypeptide(L)'
;MDVADGLVDCDWRVDITSCRSHHEKIVIQAVLILCVCCYLFLAAVGYGILWARNRYNLTPPGPIIDFHHPDGGIRPKPIESFCALSIAGLLVRSLSIFLVIIDAFPHSTTVQELISEIAVCCSFPCWACFVIGVWYATPKLSVPGDNVKIRVPKPKVINIVFFYLLFGPFLLDLPSVISSGTFLSRRQYTKTNIAIAVHFITLGGVLIFATAIFYFTLDQLTRAIAEYSVPSDLNLIHVGVGPTLDGSGAQTFTLSPLTETDKEDEEIWDT
;
A
#
# COMPACT_ATOMS: atom_id res chain seq x y z
N MET A 1 2.61 37.08 38.97
CA MET A 1 3.73 36.41 38.30
C MET A 1 3.42 34.94 38.38
N ASP A 2 3.12 34.32 37.24
CA ASP A 2 3.50 32.94 36.92
C ASP A 2 3.34 32.80 35.40
N VAL A 3 4.50 32.82 34.73
CA VAL A 3 4.66 32.57 33.31
C VAL A 3 4.94 31.08 33.15
N ALA A 4 4.35 30.51 32.09
CA ALA A 4 4.60 29.19 31.51
C ALA A 4 3.82 28.00 32.10
N ASP A 5 2.70 27.66 31.45
CA ASP A 5 2.36 26.27 31.12
C ASP A 5 1.62 26.26 29.79
N GLY A 6 2.40 26.35 28.72
CA GLY A 6 1.90 26.29 27.35
C GLY A 6 1.42 24.89 26.98
N LEU A 7 0.19 24.86 26.44
CA LEU A 7 -0.24 24.02 25.32
C LEU A 7 -0.45 22.51 25.60
N VAL A 8 -1.61 22.18 26.19
CA VAL A 8 -2.55 21.19 25.61
C VAL A 8 -3.97 21.71 25.87
N ASP A 9 -4.41 22.69 25.07
CA ASP A 9 -5.84 23.01 24.99
C ASP A 9 -6.49 21.88 24.19
N CYS A 10 -7.16 20.96 24.90
CA CYS A 10 -7.96 19.83 24.40
C CYS A 10 -7.30 18.99 23.28
N ASP A 11 -6.64 17.89 23.65
CA ASP A 11 -6.20 16.90 22.66
C ASP A 11 -7.39 16.04 22.21
N TRP A 12 -8.14 16.54 21.23
CA TRP A 12 -9.31 15.89 20.63
C TRP A 12 -9.01 14.50 20.06
N ARG A 13 -7.74 14.12 19.89
CA ARG A 13 -7.34 12.77 19.46
C ARG A 13 -7.46 11.74 20.59
N VAL A 14 -7.41 12.18 21.83
CA VAL A 14 -7.29 11.33 23.03
C VAL A 14 -8.48 11.57 23.96
N ASP A 15 -8.84 12.84 24.21
CA ASP A 15 -9.90 13.20 25.14
C ASP A 15 -10.63 14.49 24.70
N ILE A 16 -11.96 14.38 24.54
CA ILE A 16 -12.86 15.49 24.22
C ILE A 16 -13.45 16.12 25.50
N THR A 17 -13.42 15.41 26.62
CA THR A 17 -14.06 15.82 27.87
C THR A 17 -13.34 16.99 28.55
N SER A 18 -12.03 17.11 28.34
CA SER A 18 -11.18 18.17 28.86
C SER A 18 -11.26 19.51 28.10
N CYS A 19 -12.03 19.59 27.00
CA CYS A 19 -12.32 20.85 26.29
C CYS A 19 -13.08 21.85 27.18
N ARG A 20 -12.71 23.14 27.07
CA ARG A 20 -13.18 24.23 27.96
C ARG A 20 -14.61 24.68 27.65
N SER A 21 -14.99 24.73 26.36
CA SER A 21 -16.31 25.20 25.93
C SER A 21 -17.23 24.06 25.50
N HIS A 22 -18.51 24.15 25.87
CA HIS A 22 -19.53 23.22 25.38
C HIS A 22 -19.70 23.32 23.85
N HIS A 23 -19.51 24.51 23.27
CA HIS A 23 -19.54 24.67 21.81
C HIS A 23 -18.38 23.96 21.12
N GLU A 24 -17.17 24.01 21.69
CA GLU A 24 -15.99 23.31 21.15
C GLU A 24 -16.21 21.80 21.14
N LYS A 25 -16.79 21.25 22.22
CA LYS A 25 -17.12 19.81 22.30
C LYS A 25 -18.07 19.37 21.20
N ILE A 26 -19.14 20.12 20.96
CA ILE A 26 -20.13 19.80 19.91
C ILE A 26 -19.48 19.87 18.52
N VAL A 27 -18.67 20.90 18.25
CA VAL A 27 -17.99 21.05 16.96
C VAL A 27 -17.02 19.89 16.72
N ILE A 28 -16.19 19.55 17.71
CA ILE A 28 -15.23 18.44 17.61
C ILE A 28 -15.97 17.11 17.40
N GLN A 29 -17.02 16.85 18.16
CA GLN A 29 -17.84 15.64 17.99
C GLN A 29 -18.47 15.57 16.59
N ALA A 30 -19.00 16.67 16.07
CA ALA A 30 -19.57 16.71 14.72
C ALA A 30 -18.53 16.43 13.63
N VAL A 31 -17.32 16.99 13.77
CA VAL A 31 -16.20 16.73 12.85
C VAL A 31 -15.77 15.26 12.91
N LEU A 32 -15.65 14.68 14.10
CA LEU A 32 -15.28 13.27 14.25
C LEU A 32 -16.33 12.33 13.65
N ILE A 33 -17.62 12.61 13.85
CA ILE A 33 -18.72 11.85 13.22
C ILE A 33 -18.63 11.95 11.69
N LEU A 34 -18.41 13.15 11.16
CA LEU A 34 -18.23 13.35 9.72
C LEU A 34 -17.03 12.55 9.20
N CYS A 35 -15.91 12.53 9.91
CA CYS A 35 -14.74 11.72 9.56
C CYS A 35 -15.08 10.21 9.50
N VAL A 36 -15.82 9.68 10.47
CA VAL A 36 -16.28 8.28 10.45
C VAL A 36 -17.14 8.01 9.21
N CYS A 37 -18.11 8.89 8.91
CA CYS A 37 -18.94 8.76 7.71
C CYS A 37 -18.11 8.74 6.42
N CYS A 38 -17.11 9.63 6.31
CA CYS A 38 -16.20 9.66 5.18
C CYS A 38 -15.36 8.37 5.07
N TYR A 39 -14.86 7.84 6.18
CA TYR A 39 -14.08 6.60 6.18
C TYR A 39 -14.91 5.38 5.78
N LEU A 40 -16.14 5.28 6.29
CA LEU A 40 -17.06 4.21 5.89
C LEU A 40 -17.45 4.31 4.41
N PHE A 41 -17.66 5.52 3.90
CA PHE A 41 -17.90 5.74 2.47
C PHE A 41 -16.71 5.29 1.61
N LEU A 42 -15.49 5.69 1.98
CA LEU A 42 -14.27 5.27 1.27
C LEU A 42 -14.05 3.74 1.34
N ALA A 43 -14.36 3.12 2.48
CA ALA A 43 -14.30 1.67 2.63
C ALA A 43 -15.32 0.98 1.72
N ALA A 44 -16.54 1.52 1.60
CA ALA A 44 -17.57 1.02 0.68
C ALA A 44 -17.14 1.15 -0.79
N VAL A 45 -16.51 2.27 -1.18
CA VAL A 45 -15.92 2.45 -2.52
C VAL A 45 -14.82 1.42 -2.78
N GLY A 46 -13.89 1.24 -1.84
CA GLY A 46 -12.84 0.23 -1.93
C GLY A 46 -13.39 -1.20 -2.09
N TYR A 47 -14.44 -1.52 -1.33
CA TYR A 47 -15.15 -2.79 -1.46
C TYR A 47 -15.82 -2.94 -2.82
N GLY A 48 -16.47 -1.88 -3.33
CA GLY A 48 -17.07 -1.86 -4.66
C GLY A 48 -16.07 -2.14 -5.77
N ILE A 49 -14.85 -1.60 -5.67
CA ILE A 49 -13.75 -1.87 -6.61
C ILE A 49 -13.36 -3.36 -6.56
N LEU A 50 -13.15 -3.92 -5.36
CA LEU A 50 -12.83 -5.35 -5.21
C LEU A 50 -13.94 -6.25 -5.75
N TRP A 51 -15.19 -5.93 -5.42
CA TRP A 51 -16.36 -6.67 -5.88
C TRP A 51 -16.47 -6.66 -7.41
N ALA A 52 -16.33 -5.50 -8.05
CA ALA A 52 -16.38 -5.38 -9.50
C ALA A 52 -15.26 -6.17 -10.16
N ARG A 53 -14.02 -6.04 -9.66
CA ARG A 53 -12.86 -6.77 -10.20
C ARG A 53 -13.04 -8.28 -10.11
N ASN A 54 -13.58 -8.78 -8.99
CA ASN A 54 -13.90 -10.20 -8.80
C ASN A 54 -15.06 -10.64 -9.71
N ARG A 55 -16.13 -9.83 -9.83
CA ARG A 55 -17.31 -10.17 -10.64
C ARG A 55 -17.01 -10.29 -12.13
N TYR A 56 -16.12 -9.44 -12.65
CA TYR A 56 -15.74 -9.39 -14.05
C TYR A 56 -14.45 -10.16 -14.38
N ASN A 57 -13.92 -10.96 -13.45
CA ASN A 57 -12.68 -11.73 -13.62
C ASN A 57 -11.49 -10.88 -14.13
N LEU A 58 -11.40 -9.62 -13.69
CA LEU A 58 -10.31 -8.70 -14.07
C LEU A 58 -9.01 -8.98 -13.31
N THR A 59 -9.05 -9.94 -12.39
CA THR A 59 -7.93 -10.32 -11.52
C THR A 59 -7.42 -11.69 -11.91
N PRO A 60 -6.09 -11.89 -12.03
CA PRO A 60 -5.55 -13.23 -12.18
C PRO A 60 -6.00 -14.11 -11.00
N PRO A 61 -6.22 -15.42 -11.21
CA PRO A 61 -6.54 -16.35 -10.12
C PRO A 61 -5.42 -16.38 -9.07
N GLY A 62 -5.75 -16.74 -7.83
CA GLY A 62 -4.80 -16.85 -6.71
C GLY A 62 -4.98 -15.81 -5.61
N PRO A 63 -4.18 -15.89 -4.52
CA PRO A 63 -4.33 -15.05 -3.35
C PRO A 63 -4.07 -13.56 -3.63
N ILE A 64 -4.58 -12.68 -2.75
CA ILE A 64 -4.33 -11.23 -2.82
C ILE A 64 -2.85 -10.93 -2.58
N ILE A 65 -2.25 -11.63 -1.62
CA ILE A 65 -0.82 -11.57 -1.32
C ILE A 65 -0.26 -12.99 -1.44
N ASP A 66 0.66 -13.19 -2.38
CA ASP A 66 1.38 -14.44 -2.53
C ASP A 66 2.71 -14.38 -1.77
N PHE A 67 2.83 -15.17 -0.71
CA PHE A 67 4.05 -15.27 0.12
C PHE A 67 5.02 -16.35 -0.38
N HIS A 68 4.60 -17.21 -1.32
CA HIS A 68 5.35 -18.39 -1.75
C HIS A 68 5.68 -18.36 -3.24
N HIS A 69 5.84 -17.16 -3.82
CA HIS A 69 6.12 -17.03 -5.24
C HIS A 69 7.46 -17.74 -5.58
N PRO A 70 7.53 -18.53 -6.67
CA PRO A 70 8.69 -19.36 -7.02
C PRO A 70 10.00 -18.56 -7.23
N ASP A 71 9.88 -17.29 -7.62
CA ASP A 71 11.02 -16.36 -7.76
C ASP A 71 11.62 -15.88 -6.41
N GLY A 72 11.01 -16.27 -5.29
CA GLY A 72 11.36 -15.83 -3.95
C GLY A 72 10.89 -14.40 -3.67
N GLY A 73 9.85 -14.25 -2.86
CA GLY A 73 9.41 -12.95 -2.36
C GLY A 73 7.92 -12.82 -2.14
N ILE A 74 7.52 -11.74 -1.46
CA ILE A 74 6.12 -11.44 -1.17
C ILE A 74 5.57 -10.62 -2.34
N ARG A 75 4.65 -11.20 -3.10
CA ARG A 75 4.05 -10.58 -4.29
C ARG A 75 2.59 -10.20 -4.04
N PRO A 76 2.33 -8.99 -3.53
CA PRO A 76 0.98 -8.47 -3.42
C PRO A 76 0.45 -8.09 -4.80
N LYS A 77 -0.82 -8.40 -5.08
CA LYS A 77 -1.54 -7.81 -6.22
C LYS A 77 -1.84 -6.35 -5.88
N PRO A 78 -1.32 -5.36 -6.62
CA PRO A 78 -1.20 -3.99 -6.13
C PRO A 78 -2.55 -3.37 -5.80
N ILE A 79 -3.54 -3.49 -6.69
CA ILE A 79 -4.87 -2.88 -6.51
C ILE A 79 -5.66 -3.62 -5.44
N GLU A 80 -5.66 -4.95 -5.47
CA GLU A 80 -6.42 -5.79 -4.56
C GLU A 80 -5.91 -5.67 -3.13
N SER A 81 -4.58 -5.70 -2.96
CA SER A 81 -3.95 -5.55 -1.65
C SER A 81 -4.14 -4.14 -1.11
N PHE A 82 -4.01 -3.12 -1.97
CA PHE A 82 -4.27 -1.74 -1.59
C PHE A 82 -5.71 -1.54 -1.11
N CYS A 83 -6.70 -1.99 -1.87
CA CYS A 83 -8.11 -1.87 -1.49
C CYS A 83 -8.41 -2.66 -0.22
N ALA A 84 -7.97 -3.92 -0.12
CA ALA A 84 -8.26 -4.78 1.04
C ALA A 84 -7.67 -4.20 2.33
N LEU A 85 -6.39 -3.78 2.31
CA LEU A 85 -5.73 -3.20 3.47
C LEU A 85 -6.24 -1.79 3.79
N SER A 86 -6.62 -1.00 2.78
CA SER A 86 -7.24 0.30 3.01
C SER A 86 -8.61 0.16 3.67
N ILE A 87 -9.44 -0.81 3.26
CA ILE A 87 -10.71 -1.10 3.94
C ILE A 87 -10.44 -1.46 5.40
N ALA A 88 -9.51 -2.39 5.67
CA ALA A 88 -9.17 -2.79 7.03
C ALA A 88 -8.70 -1.59 7.87
N GLY A 89 -7.78 -0.77 7.33
CA GLY A 89 -7.28 0.44 8.01
C GLY A 89 -8.37 1.48 8.28
N LEU A 90 -9.26 1.74 7.31
CA LEU A 90 -10.38 2.66 7.47
C LEU A 90 -11.38 2.17 8.52
N LEU A 91 -11.63 0.86 8.61
CA LEU A 91 -12.49 0.27 9.64
C LEU A 91 -11.88 0.39 11.03
N VAL A 92 -10.58 0.08 11.18
CA VAL A 92 -9.86 0.26 12.45
C VAL A 92 -9.87 1.73 12.87
N ARG A 93 -9.66 2.65 11.92
CA ARG A 93 -9.69 4.10 12.21
C ARG A 93 -11.09 4.60 12.58
N SER A 94 -12.13 4.10 11.91
CA SER A 94 -13.52 4.38 12.27
C SER A 94 -13.84 3.89 13.68
N LEU A 95 -13.39 2.69 14.04
CA LEU A 95 -13.55 2.14 15.38
C LEU A 95 -12.80 2.99 16.42
N SER A 96 -11.55 3.40 16.13
CA SER A 96 -10.77 4.23 17.05
C SER A 96 -11.46 5.55 17.37
N ILE A 97 -12.00 6.24 16.36
CA ILE A 97 -12.73 7.51 16.55
C ILE A 97 -14.04 7.26 17.32
N PHE A 98 -14.75 6.17 17.01
CA PHE A 98 -15.96 5.82 17.74
C PHE A 98 -15.68 5.62 19.24
N LEU A 99 -14.58 4.93 19.60
CA LEU A 99 -14.16 4.74 20.99
C LEU A 99 -13.83 6.07 21.70
N VAL A 100 -13.30 7.06 20.98
CA VAL A 100 -13.07 8.41 21.51
C VAL A 100 -14.38 9.16 21.71
N ILE A 101 -15.33 9.07 20.77
CA ILE A 101 -16.64 9.74 20.87
C ILE A 101 -17.42 9.26 22.10
N ILE A 102 -17.41 7.95 22.37
CA ILE A 102 -18.12 7.36 23.52
C ILE A 102 -17.34 7.44 24.83
N ASP A 103 -16.12 8.01 24.80
CA ASP A 103 -15.20 8.07 25.94
C ASP A 103 -15.02 6.70 26.63
N ALA A 104 -14.64 5.68 25.85
CA ALA A 104 -14.58 4.29 26.34
C ALA A 104 -13.51 4.06 27.43
N PHE A 105 -12.50 4.94 27.52
CA PHE A 105 -11.32 4.77 28.38
C PHE A 105 -10.96 6.05 29.17
N PRO A 106 -11.86 6.59 30.01
CA PRO A 106 -11.75 7.92 30.61
C PRO A 106 -10.56 8.10 31.57
N HIS A 107 -9.91 7.01 31.99
CA HIS A 107 -8.82 7.02 32.96
C HIS A 107 -7.47 6.58 32.40
N SER A 108 -7.41 6.20 31.13
CA SER A 108 -6.20 5.63 30.52
C SER A 108 -5.84 6.34 29.23
N THR A 109 -5.22 7.52 29.37
CA THR A 109 -4.69 8.30 28.24
C THR A 109 -3.69 7.52 27.41
N THR A 110 -2.90 6.65 28.04
CA THR A 110 -1.94 5.77 27.33
C THR A 110 -2.65 4.78 26.40
N VAL A 111 -3.79 4.21 26.82
CA VAL A 111 -4.55 3.27 25.98
C VAL A 111 -5.24 4.02 24.83
N GLN A 112 -5.76 5.21 25.08
CA GLN A 112 -6.35 6.06 24.04
C GLN A 112 -5.31 6.47 22.98
N GLU A 113 -4.14 6.96 23.41
CA GLU A 113 -3.01 7.28 22.52
C GLU A 113 -2.58 6.05 21.70
N LEU A 114 -2.46 4.89 22.34
CA LEU A 114 -2.07 3.65 21.67
C LEU A 114 -3.08 3.18 20.63
N ILE A 115 -4.37 3.22 20.93
CA ILE A 115 -5.44 2.81 19.99
C ILE A 115 -5.45 3.74 18.77
N SER A 116 -5.31 5.05 19.00
CA SER A 116 -5.23 6.04 17.93
C SER A 116 -4.01 5.80 17.04
N GLU A 117 -2.86 5.50 17.64
CA GLU A 117 -1.63 5.24 16.88
C GLU A 117 -1.67 3.93 16.10
N ILE A 118 -2.20 2.86 16.68
CA ILE A 118 -2.38 1.59 15.97
C ILE A 118 -3.22 1.81 14.70
N ALA A 119 -4.27 2.63 14.79
CA ALA A 119 -5.10 2.96 13.62
C ALA A 119 -4.34 3.76 12.54
N VAL A 120 -3.41 4.64 12.92
CA VAL A 120 -2.50 5.31 11.97
C VAL A 120 -1.56 4.28 11.33
N CYS A 121 -0.91 3.46 12.15
CA CYS A 121 0.05 2.45 11.73
C CYS A 121 -0.55 1.42 10.76
N CYS A 122 -1.83 1.04 10.92
CA CYS A 122 -2.55 0.16 10.00
C CYS A 122 -2.69 0.71 8.57
N SER A 123 -2.45 2.01 8.36
CA SER A 123 -2.51 2.64 7.02
C SER A 123 -1.21 2.49 6.23
N PHE A 124 -0.06 2.22 6.86
CA PHE A 124 1.20 1.98 6.16
C PHE A 124 1.27 0.66 5.37
N PRO A 125 0.73 -0.46 5.87
CA PRO A 125 0.62 -1.71 5.11
C PRO A 125 -0.03 -1.56 3.73
N CYS A 126 -1.11 -0.76 3.60
CA CYS A 126 -1.80 -0.64 2.31
C CYS A 126 -0.92 0.03 1.26
N TRP A 127 -0.17 1.04 1.67
CA TRP A 127 0.77 1.76 0.82
C TRP A 127 1.98 0.88 0.46
N ALA A 128 2.54 0.14 1.43
CA ALA A 128 3.65 -0.79 1.20
C ALA A 128 3.28 -1.87 0.17
N CYS A 129 2.13 -2.53 0.35
CA CYS A 129 1.66 -3.56 -0.59
C CYS A 129 1.42 -3.01 -2.00
N PHE A 130 0.94 -1.77 -2.13
CA PHE A 130 0.75 -1.14 -3.43
C PHE A 130 2.09 -0.96 -4.16
N VAL A 131 3.06 -0.31 -3.50
CA VAL A 131 4.37 -0.01 -4.11
C VAL A 131 5.12 -1.29 -4.47
N ILE A 132 5.17 -2.26 -3.56
CA ILE A 132 5.84 -3.53 -3.83
C ILE A 132 5.12 -4.31 -4.94
N GLY A 133 3.78 -4.27 -4.96
CA GLY A 133 3.00 -4.88 -6.04
C GLY A 133 3.33 -4.28 -7.40
N VAL A 134 3.52 -2.96 -7.48
CA VAL A 134 3.96 -2.27 -8.71
C VAL A 134 5.38 -2.69 -9.09
N TRP A 135 6.33 -2.76 -8.16
CA TRP A 135 7.69 -3.24 -8.47
C TRP A 135 7.73 -4.65 -9.06
N TYR A 136 6.89 -5.56 -8.55
CA TYR A 136 6.78 -6.91 -9.10
C TYR A 136 5.95 -6.99 -10.38
N ALA A 137 5.09 -6.00 -10.66
CA ALA A 137 4.36 -5.91 -11.92
C ALA A 137 5.19 -5.23 -13.03
N THR A 138 6.25 -4.50 -12.67
CA THR A 138 7.12 -3.83 -13.64
C THR A 138 7.96 -4.89 -14.36
N PRO A 139 7.87 -5.01 -15.70
CA PRO A 139 8.62 -6.02 -16.44
C PRO A 139 10.12 -5.78 -16.32
N LYS A 140 10.88 -6.86 -16.12
CA LYS A 140 12.35 -6.84 -16.12
C LYS A 140 12.82 -6.74 -17.58
N LEU A 141 12.92 -5.52 -18.09
CA LEU A 141 13.50 -5.28 -19.41
C LEU A 141 15.02 -5.53 -19.35
N SER A 142 15.43 -6.66 -19.91
CA SER A 142 16.79 -6.85 -20.40
C SER A 142 16.68 -7.08 -21.91
N VAL A 143 16.59 -5.99 -22.68
CA VAL A 143 16.73 -6.08 -24.13
C VAL A 143 18.19 -6.45 -24.43
N PRO A 144 18.48 -7.55 -25.15
CA PRO A 144 19.83 -7.87 -25.56
C PRO A 144 20.30 -6.80 -26.56
N GLY A 145 21.28 -5.98 -26.17
CA GLY A 145 21.90 -4.98 -27.05
C GLY A 145 21.71 -3.52 -26.61
N ASP A 146 20.77 -3.23 -25.70
CA ASP A 146 20.54 -1.86 -25.23
C ASP A 146 21.09 -1.62 -23.81
N ASN A 147 21.85 -0.53 -23.66
CA ASN A 147 22.51 -0.16 -22.40
C ASN A 147 21.55 0.31 -21.30
N VAL A 148 20.24 0.30 -21.54
CA VAL A 148 19.21 0.72 -20.57
C VAL A 148 18.82 -0.47 -19.70
N LYS A 149 19.67 -0.77 -18.70
CA LYS A 149 19.28 -1.67 -17.61
C LYS A 149 18.26 -0.97 -16.72
N ILE A 150 16.97 -1.24 -16.91
CA ILE A 150 15.96 -0.97 -15.88
C ILE A 150 16.33 -1.84 -14.67
N ARG A 151 16.98 -1.19 -13.69
CA ARG A 151 17.61 -1.87 -12.56
C ARG A 151 16.55 -2.13 -11.49
N VAL A 152 15.73 -3.16 -11.70
CA VAL A 152 14.83 -3.66 -10.66
C VAL A 152 15.68 -4.14 -9.46
N PRO A 153 15.41 -3.68 -8.23
CA PRO A 153 16.13 -4.15 -7.06
C PRO A 153 16.03 -5.68 -6.91
N LYS A 154 17.06 -6.31 -6.34
CA LYS A 154 17.01 -7.76 -6.07
C LYS A 154 15.81 -8.06 -5.15
N PRO A 155 15.12 -9.21 -5.31
CA PRO A 155 13.95 -9.57 -4.50
C PRO A 155 14.19 -9.50 -2.98
N LYS A 156 15.43 -9.80 -2.53
CA LYS A 156 15.82 -9.66 -1.11
C LYS A 156 15.73 -8.21 -0.62
N VAL A 157 16.15 -7.24 -1.43
CA VAL A 157 16.08 -5.80 -1.08
C VAL A 157 14.62 -5.34 -1.05
N ILE A 158 13.82 -5.80 -2.01
CA ILE A 158 12.37 -5.53 -2.07
C ILE A 158 11.68 -6.02 -0.80
N ASN A 159 11.96 -7.25 -0.37
CA ASN A 159 11.40 -7.81 0.87
C ASN A 159 11.85 -7.00 2.11
N ILE A 160 13.13 -6.60 2.21
CA ILE A 160 13.60 -5.79 3.35
C ILE A 160 12.85 -4.45 3.41
N VAL A 161 12.70 -3.78 2.26
CA VAL A 161 11.93 -2.53 2.16
C VAL A 161 10.48 -2.75 2.52
N PHE A 162 9.87 -3.85 2.07
CA PHE A 162 8.51 -4.23 2.44
C PHE A 162 8.35 -4.40 3.96
N PHE A 163 9.21 -5.18 4.59
CA PHE A 163 9.19 -5.39 6.05
C PHE A 163 9.41 -4.08 6.81
N TYR A 164 10.31 -3.22 6.35
CA TYR A 164 10.55 -1.91 6.94
C TYR A 164 9.32 -1.00 6.84
N LEU A 165 8.67 -0.93 5.68
CA LEU A 165 7.46 -0.10 5.52
C LEU A 165 6.27 -0.67 6.29
N LEU A 166 6.20 -1.99 6.47
CA LEU A 166 5.12 -2.67 7.16
C LEU A 166 5.23 -2.57 8.68
N PHE A 167 6.42 -2.85 9.23
CA PHE A 167 6.65 -2.91 10.68
C PHE A 167 7.41 -1.71 11.25
N GLY A 168 8.11 -0.94 10.42
CA GLY A 168 8.85 0.24 10.84
C GLY A 168 8.01 1.24 11.64
N PRO A 169 6.80 1.64 11.19
CA PRO A 169 5.91 2.50 11.97
C PRO A 169 5.63 1.92 13.35
N PHE A 170 5.31 0.63 13.45
CA PHE A 170 5.04 -0.01 14.74
C PHE A 170 6.27 -0.03 15.65
N LEU A 171 7.45 -0.37 15.12
CA LEU A 171 8.66 -0.53 15.92
C LEU A 171 9.29 0.81 16.34
N LEU A 172 9.20 1.81 15.47
CA LEU A 172 9.82 3.11 15.70
C LEU A 172 8.90 4.05 16.48
N ASP A 173 7.58 3.92 16.30
CA ASP A 173 6.64 4.94 16.77
C ASP A 173 5.89 4.56 18.06
N LEU A 174 5.56 3.27 18.23
CA LEU A 174 4.92 2.79 19.47
C LEU A 174 5.70 3.13 20.75
N PRO A 175 7.05 3.02 20.79
CA PRO A 175 7.80 3.40 22.00
C PRO A 175 7.61 4.87 22.38
N SER A 176 7.54 5.76 21.39
CA SER A 176 7.35 7.19 21.60
C SER A 176 5.95 7.50 22.15
N VAL A 177 4.92 6.83 21.61
CA VAL A 177 3.53 6.96 22.05
C VAL A 177 3.30 6.37 23.45
N ILE A 178 3.89 5.20 23.74
CA ILE A 178 3.84 4.63 25.10
C ILE A 178 4.53 5.57 26.09
N SER A 179 5.65 6.16 25.69
CA SER A 179 6.41 7.10 26.52
C SER A 179 5.63 8.40 26.76
N SER A 180 4.98 8.97 25.74
CA SER A 180 4.17 10.19 25.89
C SER A 180 3.02 9.98 26.85
N GLY A 181 2.24 8.89 26.70
CA GLY A 181 1.14 8.57 27.59
C GLY A 181 1.61 8.33 29.03
N THR A 182 2.76 7.68 29.21
CA THR A 182 3.36 7.44 30.53
C THR A 182 3.85 8.73 31.19
N PHE A 183 4.48 9.64 30.44
CA PHE A 183 4.91 10.93 30.99
C PHE A 183 3.74 11.85 31.28
N LEU A 184 2.70 11.82 30.44
CA LEU A 184 1.48 12.59 30.63
C LEU A 184 0.73 12.17 31.90
N SER A 185 0.57 10.86 32.14
CA SER A 185 -0.05 10.36 33.38
C SER A 185 0.74 10.75 34.64
N ARG A 186 2.06 10.96 34.52
CA ARG A 186 2.94 11.43 35.61
C ARG A 186 3.07 12.96 35.68
N ARG A 187 2.30 13.72 34.87
CA ARG A 187 2.36 15.19 34.77
C ARG A 187 3.76 15.74 34.42
N GLN A 188 4.57 14.98 33.67
CA GLN A 188 5.91 15.39 33.25
C GLN A 188 5.89 16.05 31.86
N TYR A 189 5.22 17.21 31.75
CA TYR A 189 4.90 17.87 30.49
C TYR A 189 6.10 18.12 29.56
N THR A 190 7.26 18.50 30.11
CA THR A 190 8.48 18.69 29.29
C THR A 190 8.91 17.40 28.58
N LYS A 191 8.83 16.25 29.27
CA LYS A 191 9.19 14.96 28.67
C LYS A 191 8.11 14.45 27.71
N THR A 192 6.84 14.73 28.01
CA THR A 192 5.73 14.47 27.09
C THR A 192 5.95 15.19 25.76
N ASN A 193 6.28 16.49 25.79
CA ASN A 193 6.52 17.26 24.58
C ASN A 193 7.73 16.74 23.78
N ILE A 194 8.80 16.30 24.45
CA ILE A 194 9.95 15.66 23.78
C ILE A 194 9.52 14.35 23.12
N ALA A 195 8.76 13.49 23.81
CA ALA A 195 8.29 12.22 23.26
C ALA A 195 7.37 12.43 22.04
N ILE A 196 6.46 13.41 22.09
CA ILE A 196 5.60 13.80 20.98
C ILE A 196 6.43 14.35 19.80
N ALA A 197 7.44 15.19 20.07
CA ALA A 197 8.32 15.70 19.03
C ALA A 197 9.10 14.58 18.34
N VAL A 198 9.64 13.62 19.10
CA VAL A 198 10.30 12.43 18.56
C VAL A 198 9.32 11.66 17.67
N HIS A 199 8.12 11.33 18.16
CA HIS A 199 7.06 10.68 17.39
C HIS A 199 6.87 11.32 16.00
N PHE A 200 6.59 12.63 15.95
CA PHE A 200 6.37 13.32 14.67
C PHE A 200 7.61 13.36 13.76
N ILE A 201 8.82 13.45 14.31
CA ILE A 201 10.06 13.38 13.53
C ILE A 201 10.23 11.99 12.91
N THR A 202 10.00 10.93 13.68
CA THR A 202 10.10 9.54 13.20
C THR A 202 9.05 9.27 12.13
N LEU A 203 7.79 9.64 12.38
CA LEU A 203 6.70 9.51 11.43
C LEU A 203 6.98 10.29 10.14
N GLY A 204 7.44 11.54 10.26
CA GLY A 204 7.85 12.37 9.13
C GLY A 204 9.00 11.73 8.33
N GLY A 205 9.99 11.15 8.99
CA GLY A 205 11.08 10.42 8.36
C GLY A 205 10.61 9.19 7.58
N VAL A 206 9.71 8.39 8.15
CA VAL A 206 9.08 7.24 7.47
C VAL A 206 8.29 7.70 6.25
N LEU A 207 7.51 8.78 6.37
CA LEU A 207 6.77 9.36 5.26
C LEU A 207 7.67 9.85 4.14
N ILE A 208 8.76 10.58 4.45
CA ILE A 208 9.73 11.04 3.45
C ILE A 208 10.36 9.84 2.72
N PHE A 209 10.79 8.82 3.46
CA PHE A 209 11.38 7.62 2.89
C PHE A 209 10.39 6.87 1.99
N ALA A 210 9.14 6.74 2.44
CA ALA A 210 8.04 6.20 1.65
C ALA A 210 7.83 7.04 0.37
N THR A 211 7.64 8.35 0.46
CA THR A 211 7.46 9.22 -0.70
C THR A 211 8.60 9.08 -1.71
N ALA A 212 9.85 8.99 -1.24
CA ALA A 212 11.01 8.76 -2.11
C ALA A 212 10.93 7.42 -2.86
N ILE A 213 10.57 6.33 -2.18
CA ILE A 213 10.36 5.02 -2.80
C ILE A 213 9.23 5.07 -3.83
N PHE A 214 8.11 5.74 -3.53
CA PHE A 214 7.01 5.86 -4.48
C PHE A 214 7.35 6.72 -5.68
N TYR A 215 8.05 7.84 -5.49
CA TYR A 215 8.56 8.65 -6.59
C TYR A 215 9.47 7.82 -7.51
N PHE A 216 10.42 7.08 -6.93
CA PHE A 216 11.28 6.17 -7.70
C PHE A 216 10.45 5.11 -8.44
N THR A 217 9.42 4.56 -7.80
CA THR A 217 8.53 3.56 -8.41
C THR A 217 7.76 4.13 -9.60
N LEU A 218 7.22 5.34 -9.46
CA LEU A 218 6.51 6.02 -10.54
C LEU A 218 7.45 6.35 -11.71
N ASP A 219 8.66 6.85 -11.45
CA ASP A 219 9.66 7.10 -12.48
C ASP A 219 9.99 5.82 -13.27
N GLN A 220 10.18 4.70 -12.59
CA GLN A 220 10.40 3.40 -13.25
C GLN A 220 9.20 2.98 -14.09
N LEU A 221 7.98 3.11 -13.56
CA LEU A 221 6.75 2.77 -14.28
C LEU A 221 6.56 3.65 -15.52
N THR A 222 6.79 4.96 -15.40
CA THR A 222 6.67 5.90 -16.51
C THR A 222 7.69 5.61 -17.60
N ARG A 223 8.94 5.26 -17.24
CA ARG A 223 9.96 4.83 -18.21
C ARG A 223 9.58 3.54 -18.92
N ALA A 224 9.09 2.54 -18.18
CA ALA A 224 8.62 1.30 -18.77
C ALA A 224 7.46 1.55 -19.73
N ILE A 225 6.44 2.32 -19.32
CA ILE A 225 5.31 2.67 -20.19
C ILE A 225 5.80 3.43 -21.43
N ALA A 226 6.73 4.39 -21.27
CA ALA A 226 7.30 5.13 -22.40
C ALA A 226 7.93 4.17 -23.42
N GLU A 227 8.72 3.19 -22.96
CA GLU A 227 9.35 2.17 -23.80
C GLU A 227 8.34 1.27 -24.52
N TYR A 228 7.23 0.88 -23.86
CA TYR A 228 6.14 0.14 -24.51
C TYR A 228 5.28 1.00 -25.45
N SER A 229 5.22 2.32 -25.22
CA SER A 229 4.37 3.24 -25.98
C SER A 229 5.05 3.81 -27.23
N VAL A 230 6.35 3.57 -27.43
CA VAL A 230 7.04 3.87 -28.68
C VAL A 230 6.98 2.60 -29.55
N PRO A 231 6.09 2.55 -30.57
CA PRO A 231 6.11 1.47 -31.54
C PRO A 231 7.24 1.79 -32.54
N SER A 232 8.48 1.48 -32.18
CA SER A 232 9.57 1.45 -33.14
C SER A 232 10.08 0.03 -33.21
N ASP A 233 9.63 -0.66 -34.26
CA ASP A 233 10.26 -1.87 -34.81
C ASP A 233 10.24 -3.11 -33.90
N LEU A 234 9.04 -3.53 -33.47
CA LEU A 234 8.83 -4.96 -33.21
C LEU A 234 9.07 -5.71 -34.51
N ASN A 235 10.24 -6.34 -34.66
CA ASN A 235 10.47 -7.38 -35.66
C ASN A 235 9.46 -8.50 -35.39
N LEU A 236 8.34 -8.46 -36.11
CA LEU A 236 7.36 -9.53 -36.08
C LEU A 236 7.99 -10.73 -36.79
N ILE A 237 8.46 -11.71 -36.02
CA ILE A 237 8.87 -12.99 -36.59
C ILE A 237 7.60 -13.74 -36.95
N HIS A 238 7.21 -13.66 -38.22
CA HIS A 238 6.13 -14.47 -38.78
C HIS A 238 6.63 -15.90 -38.95
N VAL A 239 6.27 -16.77 -38.02
CA VAL A 239 6.44 -18.22 -38.20
C VAL A 239 5.26 -18.70 -39.06
N GLY A 240 5.52 -19.01 -40.32
CA GLY A 240 4.51 -19.51 -41.25
C GLY A 240 4.16 -20.96 -40.92
N VAL A 241 2.89 -21.23 -40.60
CA VAL A 241 2.36 -22.58 -40.29
C VAL A 241 1.62 -23.19 -41.51
N GLY A 242 1.91 -22.68 -42.71
CA GLY A 242 1.27 -23.11 -43.96
C GLY A 242 -0.17 -22.56 -44.17
N PRO A 243 -0.71 -22.68 -45.39
CA PRO A 243 -2.07 -22.24 -45.71
C PRO A 243 -3.13 -23.25 -45.25
N THR A 244 -4.33 -22.77 -44.93
CA THR A 244 -5.48 -23.65 -44.64
C THR A 244 -5.88 -24.39 -45.93
N LEU A 245 -5.74 -25.72 -45.93
CA LEU A 245 -6.33 -26.56 -46.96
C LEU A 245 -7.83 -26.73 -46.61
N ASP A 246 -8.68 -26.38 -47.57
CA ASP A 246 -10.12 -26.61 -47.58
C ASP A 246 -10.95 -25.88 -46.52
N GLY A 247 -11.21 -24.58 -46.73
CA GLY A 247 -12.41 -23.86 -46.26
C GLY A 247 -12.78 -23.90 -44.77
N SER A 248 -11.94 -24.54 -43.96
CA SER A 248 -12.10 -24.71 -42.53
C SER A 248 -11.62 -23.41 -41.87
N GLY A 249 -12.40 -22.95 -40.89
CA GLY A 249 -12.16 -21.66 -40.26
C GLY A 249 -10.72 -21.55 -39.74
N ALA A 250 -10.06 -20.44 -40.04
CA ALA A 250 -8.66 -20.18 -39.67
C ALA A 250 -8.35 -20.40 -38.17
N GLN A 251 -9.38 -20.32 -37.30
CA GLN A 251 -9.28 -20.62 -35.88
C GLN A 251 -9.08 -22.12 -35.56
N THR A 252 -9.69 -23.02 -36.32
CA THR A 252 -9.57 -24.47 -36.10
C THR A 252 -8.20 -24.97 -36.51
N PHE A 253 -7.63 -24.41 -37.58
CA PHE A 253 -6.29 -24.74 -38.07
C PHE A 253 -5.18 -24.28 -37.11
N THR A 254 -5.27 -23.06 -36.55
CA THR A 254 -4.25 -22.52 -35.63
C THR A 254 -4.25 -23.17 -34.25
N LEU A 255 -5.35 -23.79 -33.84
CA LEU A 255 -5.49 -24.47 -32.54
C LEU A 255 -5.30 -25.99 -32.64
N SER A 256 -5.09 -26.53 -33.84
CA SER A 256 -4.85 -27.96 -34.05
C SER A 256 -3.36 -28.29 -33.80
N PRO A 257 -3.05 -29.47 -33.24
CA PRO A 257 -1.67 -29.90 -33.10
C PRO A 257 -1.00 -30.02 -34.48
N LEU A 258 0.25 -29.57 -34.59
CA LEU A 258 1.12 -29.79 -35.75
C LEU A 258 1.21 -31.29 -36.07
N THR A 259 1.20 -31.63 -37.35
CA THR A 259 1.33 -33.02 -37.78
C THR A 259 2.76 -33.51 -37.50
N GLU A 260 2.95 -34.82 -37.31
CA GLU A 260 4.27 -35.39 -37.00
C GLU A 260 5.32 -35.05 -38.08
N THR A 261 4.91 -34.86 -39.33
CA THR A 261 5.78 -34.44 -40.43
C THR A 261 6.21 -32.97 -40.36
N ASP A 262 5.40 -32.09 -39.76
CA ASP A 262 5.75 -30.66 -39.60
C ASP A 262 6.70 -30.43 -38.40
N LYS A 263 6.82 -31.43 -37.53
CA LYS A 263 7.73 -31.38 -36.36
C LYS A 263 9.16 -31.78 -36.72
N GLU A 264 9.38 -32.45 -37.84
CA GLU A 264 10.71 -32.93 -38.27
C GLU A 264 11.55 -31.84 -38.95
N ASP A 265 10.97 -30.69 -39.31
CA ASP A 265 11.68 -29.56 -39.94
C ASP A 265 12.52 -28.69 -38.93
N GLU A 266 12.74 -29.16 -37.70
CA GLU A 266 13.53 -28.47 -36.66
C GLU A 266 15.03 -28.31 -36.99
N GLU A 267 15.57 -28.95 -38.02
CA GLU A 267 17.02 -29.01 -38.27
C GLU A 267 17.60 -27.99 -39.28
N ILE A 268 16.82 -27.04 -39.82
CA ILE A 268 17.32 -26.10 -40.84
C ILE A 268 17.16 -24.63 -40.39
N TRP A 269 17.80 -24.25 -39.29
CA TRP A 269 18.03 -22.83 -38.97
C TRP A 269 19.38 -22.63 -38.26
N ASP A 270 20.48 -22.95 -38.95
CA ASP A 270 21.83 -22.47 -38.61
C ASP A 270 22.48 -21.91 -39.89
N THR A 271 22.17 -20.64 -40.22
CA THR A 271 23.01 -19.72 -41.02
C THR A 271 22.74 -18.28 -40.64
#